data_AF-A0A2V7RN33-F1
#
_entry.id   AF-A0A2V7RN33-F1
#
_cell.length_a   1.000
_cell.length_b   1.000
_cell.length_c   1.000
_cell.angle_alpha   90.00
_cell.angle_beta   90.00
_cell.angle_gamma   90.00
#
_symmetry.space_group_name_H-M   'P 1'
#
loop_
_entity.id
_entity.type
_entity.pdbx_description
1 polymer ?
#
loop_
_entity_poly.entity_id
_entity_poly.type
_entity_poly.pdbx_seq_one_letter_code
_entity_poly.pdbx_strand_id
1 'polypeptide(L)'
;MNGSFGRTLAVATGLAALGACSGDYGSNPGPIPPPVPVTISATGNIAAKVEEFRALLGDPANAVAGEQTAGRREISWDGAGANPFDNRNDFPSTFFNTNVKAGAVFTTPGTGFRNDSLKFSEVNAEYANEFSTFSPTKIFSPVGSNVMDVLFQVAGQPTPARVTGFGAVFSDADIAGATTIEFFDVNGTSLGKIAAPVRSDAAGLSFVGGKFADAIVARVRITLGTGSLGANAVDLSAGGAADLVVADNFIYGEPKHIQ
;
A
#
# COMPACT_ATOMS: atom_id res chain seq x y z
N MET A 1 77.48 -69.71 -10.67
CA MET A 1 78.13 -68.89 -11.70
C MET A 1 77.56 -67.47 -11.61
N ASN A 2 78.45 -66.51 -11.37
CA ASN A 2 78.39 -65.04 -11.57
C ASN A 2 77.14 -64.28 -11.06
N GLY A 3 77.19 -63.29 -10.16
CA GLY A 3 78.29 -62.41 -9.71
C GLY A 3 77.97 -60.95 -10.08
N SER A 4 78.06 -60.04 -9.09
CA SER A 4 78.23 -58.56 -9.14
C SER A 4 77.18 -57.82 -8.29
N PHE A 5 77.46 -57.42 -7.03
CA PHE A 5 78.14 -56.19 -6.55
C PHE A 5 77.42 -54.86 -6.81
N GLY A 6 77.09 -54.13 -5.73
CA GLY A 6 76.75 -52.70 -5.76
C GLY A 6 76.07 -52.19 -4.48
N ARG A 7 76.81 -51.48 -3.63
CA ARG A 7 76.39 -50.92 -2.33
C ARG A 7 75.64 -49.57 -2.51
N THR A 8 74.86 -49.20 -1.49
CA THR A 8 74.93 -47.93 -0.71
C THR A 8 73.63 -47.10 -0.60
N LEU A 9 73.34 -46.77 0.67
CA LEU A 9 72.81 -45.52 1.25
C LEU A 9 71.31 -45.29 1.37
N ALA A 10 70.91 -45.13 2.64
CA ALA A 10 69.63 -44.70 3.14
C ALA A 10 69.38 -43.20 2.93
N VAL A 11 68.11 -42.83 2.73
CA VAL A 11 67.56 -41.54 3.19
C VAL A 11 66.15 -41.81 3.71
N ALA A 12 65.96 -41.59 5.01
CA ALA A 12 64.64 -41.55 5.64
C ALA A 12 64.01 -40.18 5.34
N THR A 13 62.86 -40.16 4.68
CA THR A 13 62.08 -38.94 4.45
C THR A 13 60.84 -39.01 5.33
N GLY A 14 60.79 -38.14 6.34
CA GLY A 14 59.63 -37.97 7.22
C GLY A 14 58.44 -37.42 6.45
N LEU A 15 57.31 -38.12 6.53
CA LEU A 15 56.02 -37.62 6.06
C LEU A 15 55.43 -36.71 7.14
N ALA A 16 55.44 -35.40 6.91
CA ALA A 16 54.71 -34.44 7.72
C ALA A 16 53.22 -34.54 7.39
N ALA A 17 52.40 -34.91 8.38
CA ALA A 17 50.95 -34.82 8.29
C ALA A 17 50.52 -33.35 8.35
N LEU A 18 50.11 -32.79 7.22
CA LEU A 18 49.42 -31.50 7.18
C LEU A 18 47.94 -31.74 7.50
N GLY A 19 47.51 -31.32 8.69
CA GLY A 19 46.11 -31.21 9.03
C GLY A 19 45.44 -30.21 8.09
N ALA A 20 44.44 -30.68 7.34
CA ALA A 20 43.54 -29.82 6.61
C ALA A 20 42.64 -29.11 7.63
N CYS A 21 42.91 -27.83 7.88
CA CYS A 21 41.95 -26.95 8.53
C CYS A 21 40.76 -26.79 7.59
N SER A 22 39.63 -27.42 7.92
CA SER A 22 38.33 -27.08 7.35
C SER A 22 38.00 -25.66 7.77
N GLY A 23 38.40 -24.68 6.95
CA GLY A 23 37.89 -23.33 7.06
C GLY A 23 36.44 -23.35 6.62
N ASP A 24 35.52 -23.25 7.58
CA ASP A 24 34.16 -22.82 7.32
C ASP A 24 34.23 -21.43 6.66
N TYR A 25 34.23 -21.41 5.33
CA TYR A 25 33.88 -20.22 4.58
C TYR A 25 32.41 -19.95 4.87
N GLY A 26 32.16 -19.21 5.96
CA GLY A 26 30.88 -18.56 6.21
C GLY A 26 30.56 -17.72 4.99
N SER A 27 29.70 -18.25 4.12
CA SER A 27 29.09 -17.48 3.04
C SER A 27 28.23 -16.43 3.73
N ASN A 28 28.77 -15.24 3.93
CA ASN A 28 27.98 -14.09 4.32
C ASN A 28 26.98 -13.88 3.17
N PRO A 29 25.67 -14.16 3.36
CA PRO A 29 24.72 -13.86 2.31
C PRO A 29 24.82 -12.35 2.08
N GLY A 30 25.03 -11.95 0.82
CA GLY A 30 25.06 -10.54 0.46
C GLY A 30 23.80 -9.81 0.97
N PRO A 31 23.81 -8.47 1.01
CA PRO A 31 22.65 -7.71 1.48
C PRO A 31 21.37 -8.21 0.81
N ILE A 32 20.38 -8.62 1.61
CA ILE A 32 19.08 -9.04 1.08
C ILE A 32 18.48 -7.83 0.35
N PRO A 33 18.14 -7.95 -0.95
CA PRO A 33 17.58 -6.83 -1.69
C PRO A 33 16.27 -6.36 -1.03
N PRO A 34 15.97 -5.05 -1.05
CA PRO A 34 14.74 -4.54 -0.48
C PRO A 34 13.52 -5.24 -1.10
N PRO A 35 12.46 -5.51 -0.32
CA PRO A 35 11.21 -6.04 -0.87
C PRO A 35 10.67 -5.12 -1.96
N VAL A 36 10.29 -5.68 -3.10
CA VAL A 36 9.67 -4.93 -4.21
C VAL A 36 8.23 -5.40 -4.38
N PRO A 37 7.24 -4.48 -4.41
CA PRO A 37 5.86 -4.88 -4.62
C PRO A 37 5.59 -5.17 -6.10
N VAL A 38 4.80 -6.21 -6.36
CA VAL A 38 4.09 -6.36 -7.64
C VAL A 38 3.09 -5.21 -7.74
N THR A 39 3.20 -4.39 -8.79
CA THR A 39 2.37 -3.19 -8.96
C THR A 39 1.37 -3.39 -10.08
N ILE A 40 0.10 -3.07 -9.82
CA ILE A 40 -0.95 -2.96 -10.82
C ILE A 40 -1.39 -1.50 -10.86
N SER A 41 -1.48 -0.92 -12.06
CA SER A 41 -1.98 0.43 -12.26
C SER A 41 -2.81 0.54 -13.53
N ALA A 42 -3.72 1.52 -13.54
CA ALA A 42 -4.61 1.79 -14.65
C ALA A 42 -5.14 3.22 -14.59
N THR A 43 -5.62 3.71 -15.72
CA THR A 43 -6.39 4.95 -15.80
C THR A 43 -7.51 4.81 -16.83
N GLY A 44 -8.57 5.60 -16.67
CA GLY A 44 -9.78 5.59 -17.49
C GLY A 44 -10.71 4.48 -17.04
N ASN A 45 -11.01 3.51 -17.91
CA ASN A 45 -11.72 2.31 -17.49
C ASN A 45 -10.81 1.38 -16.66
N ILE A 46 -10.81 1.59 -15.34
CA ILE A 46 -9.96 0.88 -14.39
C ILE A 46 -10.53 -0.46 -13.89
N ALA A 47 -11.79 -0.79 -14.20
CA ALA A 47 -12.50 -1.91 -13.56
C ALA A 47 -11.76 -3.25 -13.67
N ALA A 48 -11.28 -3.60 -14.87
CA ALA A 48 -10.54 -4.84 -15.08
C ALA A 48 -9.26 -4.94 -14.24
N LYS A 49 -8.58 -3.81 -14.01
CA LYS A 49 -7.33 -3.74 -13.26
C LYS A 49 -7.56 -3.71 -11.75
N VAL A 50 -8.67 -3.14 -11.31
CA VAL A 50 -9.16 -3.29 -9.93
C VAL A 50 -9.45 -4.77 -9.64
N GLU A 51 -10.14 -5.47 -10.55
CA GLU A 51 -10.39 -6.93 -10.41
C GLU A 51 -9.09 -7.75 -10.42
N GLU A 52 -8.14 -7.41 -11.29
CA GLU A 52 -6.81 -8.05 -11.29
C GLU A 52 -6.11 -7.88 -9.94
N PHE A 53 -6.20 -6.70 -9.32
CA PHE A 53 -5.63 -6.46 -8.00
C PHE A 53 -6.38 -7.19 -6.88
N ARG A 54 -7.71 -7.28 -6.95
CA ARG A 54 -8.52 -8.11 -6.04
C ARG A 54 -8.07 -9.57 -6.10
N ALA A 55 -7.91 -10.11 -7.30
CA ALA A 55 -7.41 -11.48 -7.50
C ALA A 55 -5.96 -11.65 -7.00
N LEU A 56 -5.11 -10.64 -7.19
CA LEU A 56 -3.73 -10.64 -6.72
C LEU A 56 -3.63 -10.71 -5.18
N LEU A 57 -4.52 -10.02 -4.46
CA LEU A 57 -4.60 -10.09 -2.99
C LEU A 57 -5.26 -11.39 -2.50
N GLY A 58 -6.19 -11.93 -3.28
CA GLY A 58 -6.86 -13.20 -3.03
C GLY A 58 -8.29 -13.07 -2.52
N ASP A 59 -8.99 -14.20 -2.57
CA ASP A 59 -10.37 -14.36 -2.10
C ASP A 59 -10.42 -15.04 -0.71
N PRO A 60 -11.50 -14.81 0.06
CA PRO A 60 -12.64 -13.95 -0.25
C PRO A 60 -12.40 -12.47 0.12
N ALA A 61 -13.35 -11.60 -0.23
CA ALA A 61 -13.48 -10.28 0.39
C ALA A 61 -14.09 -10.45 1.79
N ASN A 62 -13.25 -10.33 2.82
CA ASN A 62 -13.62 -10.61 4.20
C ASN A 62 -14.44 -9.47 4.81
N ALA A 63 -15.61 -9.79 5.36
CA ALA A 63 -16.43 -8.86 6.15
C ALA A 63 -16.52 -9.25 7.64
N VAL A 64 -16.01 -10.42 8.02
CA VAL A 64 -16.09 -10.96 9.38
C VAL A 64 -15.03 -10.30 10.26
N ALA A 65 -15.36 -10.01 11.53
CA ALA A 65 -14.39 -9.49 12.49
C ALA A 65 -13.31 -10.54 12.85
N GLY A 66 -12.16 -10.06 13.30
CA GLY A 66 -11.00 -10.89 13.62
C GLY A 66 -10.16 -11.24 12.39
N GLU A 67 -9.00 -11.80 12.66
CA GLU A 67 -8.04 -12.21 11.64
C GLU A 67 -8.56 -13.43 10.85
N GLN A 68 -8.60 -13.33 9.53
CA GLN A 68 -8.94 -14.45 8.65
C GLN A 68 -7.69 -15.16 8.13
N THR A 69 -7.78 -16.44 7.75
CA THR A 69 -6.63 -17.23 7.30
C THR A 69 -6.08 -16.77 5.94
N ALA A 70 -6.94 -16.24 5.07
CA ALA A 70 -6.61 -15.76 3.73
C ALA A 70 -7.60 -14.65 3.29
N GLY A 71 -7.37 -14.09 2.10
CA GLY A 71 -8.26 -13.13 1.46
C GLY A 71 -7.84 -11.68 1.65
N ARG A 72 -8.80 -10.78 1.47
CA ARG A 72 -8.60 -9.33 1.44
C ARG A 72 -9.70 -8.59 2.18
N ARG A 73 -9.48 -7.30 2.43
CA ARG A 73 -10.47 -6.34 2.90
C ARG A 73 -10.67 -5.25 1.85
N GLU A 74 -11.87 -4.68 1.84
CA GLU A 74 -12.22 -3.61 0.93
C GLU A 74 -13.13 -2.59 1.62
N ILE A 75 -12.91 -1.32 1.30
CA ILE A 75 -13.69 -0.18 1.77
C ILE A 75 -14.20 0.56 0.54
N SER A 76 -15.53 0.66 0.39
CA SER A 76 -16.19 1.39 -0.71
C SER A 76 -16.90 2.67 -0.25
N TRP A 77 -16.80 3.05 1.03
CA TRP A 77 -17.41 4.26 1.63
C TRP A 77 -18.95 4.34 1.66
N ASP A 78 -19.64 3.54 0.85
CA ASP A 78 -21.09 3.55 0.64
C ASP A 78 -21.93 2.78 1.66
N GLY A 79 -21.29 2.15 2.65
CA GLY A 79 -22.01 1.38 3.66
C GLY A 79 -23.03 2.24 4.43
N ALA A 80 -24.25 1.74 4.63
CA ALA A 80 -25.32 2.50 5.28
C ALA A 80 -24.97 3.01 6.69
N GLY A 81 -24.06 2.33 7.41
CA GLY A 81 -23.56 2.78 8.70
C GLY A 81 -22.74 4.08 8.65
N ALA A 82 -22.25 4.47 7.47
CA ALA A 82 -21.50 5.70 7.24
C ALA A 82 -22.41 6.92 7.00
N ASN A 83 -23.67 6.69 6.60
CA ASN A 83 -24.63 7.75 6.25
C ASN A 83 -24.78 8.87 7.31
N PRO A 84 -24.75 8.58 8.63
CA PRO A 84 -24.83 9.65 9.64
C PRO A 84 -23.67 10.65 9.62
N PHE A 85 -22.56 10.31 8.95
CA PHE A 85 -21.35 11.14 8.85
C PHE A 85 -21.16 11.73 7.44
N ASP A 86 -22.06 11.45 6.50
CA ASP A 86 -21.94 11.91 5.11
C ASP A 86 -21.93 13.43 5.05
N ASN A 87 -21.09 13.96 4.16
CA ASN A 87 -20.97 15.37 3.83
C ASN A 87 -20.61 16.23 5.04
N ARG A 88 -19.85 15.66 5.99
CA ARG A 88 -19.32 16.35 7.18
C ARG A 88 -17.81 16.14 7.31
N ASN A 89 -17.16 17.06 8.01
CA ASN A 89 -15.69 17.06 8.18
C ASN A 89 -15.21 16.27 9.41
N ASP A 90 -16.14 15.62 10.12
CA ASP A 90 -15.91 14.90 11.37
C ASP A 90 -16.05 13.38 11.21
N PHE A 91 -15.78 12.83 10.01
CA PHE A 91 -15.86 11.39 9.79
C PHE A 91 -14.91 10.63 10.74
N PRO A 92 -15.39 9.65 11.53
CA PRO A 92 -14.57 9.03 12.57
C PRO A 92 -13.40 8.22 11.99
N SER A 93 -12.19 8.53 12.43
CA SER A 93 -10.94 7.88 11.99
C SER A 93 -10.92 6.36 12.19
N THR A 94 -11.66 5.85 13.18
CA THR A 94 -11.72 4.43 13.52
C THR A 94 -12.96 3.72 12.99
N PHE A 95 -13.84 4.41 12.23
CA PHE A 95 -15.12 3.85 11.77
C PHE A 95 -14.95 2.50 11.06
N PHE A 96 -13.95 2.39 10.18
CA PHE A 96 -13.72 1.18 9.42
C PHE A 96 -13.11 0.04 10.22
N ASN A 97 -12.43 0.32 11.35
CA ASN A 97 -12.07 -0.75 12.27
C ASN A 97 -13.22 -1.09 13.23
N THR A 98 -13.86 -0.09 13.83
CA THR A 98 -14.83 -0.27 14.91
C THR A 98 -16.21 -0.70 14.43
N ASN A 99 -16.73 -0.13 13.34
CA ASN A 99 -18.10 -0.34 12.88
C ASN A 99 -18.16 -1.35 11.73
N VAL A 100 -17.28 -1.21 10.74
CA VAL A 100 -17.26 -2.07 9.54
C VAL A 100 -16.42 -3.33 9.75
N LYS A 101 -15.53 -3.34 10.76
CA LYS A 101 -14.64 -4.47 11.04
C LYS A 101 -13.71 -4.80 9.85
N ALA A 102 -13.20 -3.79 9.18
CA ALA A 102 -12.28 -3.90 8.06
C ALA A 102 -10.80 -3.76 8.48
N GLY A 103 -10.50 -3.36 9.73
CA GLY A 103 -9.12 -3.30 10.22
C GLY A 103 -8.32 -2.09 9.75
N ALA A 104 -8.98 -1.02 9.31
CA ALA A 104 -8.31 0.23 8.91
C ALA A 104 -8.63 1.36 9.88
N VAL A 105 -7.59 2.11 10.25
CA VAL A 105 -7.68 3.36 11.03
C VAL A 105 -6.96 4.45 10.28
N PHE A 106 -7.59 5.63 10.18
CA PHE A 106 -7.08 6.74 9.37
C PHE A 106 -6.49 7.84 10.24
N THR A 107 -5.39 8.45 9.80
CA THR A 107 -4.87 9.69 10.38
C THR A 107 -4.49 10.67 9.28
N THR A 108 -4.50 11.97 9.57
CA THR A 108 -4.09 13.02 8.64
C THR A 108 -3.44 14.13 9.45
N PRO A 109 -2.45 14.86 8.90
CA PRO A 109 -1.98 16.10 9.50
C PRO A 109 -3.02 17.23 9.41
N GLY A 110 -4.13 17.03 8.67
CA GLY A 110 -5.28 17.91 8.65
C GLY A 110 -6.17 17.80 9.90
N THR A 111 -7.41 18.29 9.79
CA THR A 111 -8.35 18.40 10.94
C THR A 111 -9.33 17.25 11.05
N GLY A 112 -9.44 16.40 10.03
CA GLY A 112 -10.39 15.30 10.02
C GLY A 112 -10.54 14.68 8.63
N PHE A 113 -11.66 14.03 8.43
CA PHE A 113 -11.98 13.31 7.21
C PHE A 113 -13.40 13.60 6.78
N ARG A 114 -13.64 13.48 5.48
CA ARG A 114 -14.95 13.68 4.88
C ARG A 114 -15.26 12.55 3.92
N ASN A 115 -16.34 11.86 4.22
CA ASN A 115 -17.03 10.96 3.29
C ASN A 115 -18.12 11.79 2.59
N ASP A 116 -18.15 11.79 1.27
CA ASP A 116 -18.92 12.75 0.50
C ASP A 116 -19.71 12.10 -0.64
N SER A 117 -21.01 12.37 -0.68
CA SER A 117 -21.98 11.89 -1.67
C SER A 117 -22.34 12.92 -2.73
N LEU A 118 -21.85 14.15 -2.59
CA LEU A 118 -22.14 15.30 -3.46
C LEU A 118 -20.88 15.79 -4.18
N LYS A 119 -19.84 14.96 -4.25
CA LYS A 119 -18.55 15.28 -4.87
C LYS A 119 -17.96 16.58 -4.34
N PHE A 120 -18.13 16.83 -3.05
CA PHE A 120 -17.65 18.01 -2.35
C PHE A 120 -18.22 19.33 -2.90
N SER A 121 -19.33 19.28 -3.65
CA SER A 121 -19.93 20.47 -4.27
C SER A 121 -20.46 21.48 -3.25
N GLU A 122 -20.71 21.06 -2.01
CA GLU A 122 -21.03 21.99 -0.92
C GLU A 122 -19.79 22.69 -0.34
N VAL A 123 -18.59 22.19 -0.61
CA VAL A 123 -17.33 22.86 -0.29
C VAL A 123 -16.99 23.88 -1.37
N ASN A 124 -17.02 23.46 -2.63
CA ASN A 124 -16.86 24.31 -3.80
C ASN A 124 -17.73 23.75 -4.94
N ALA A 125 -18.64 24.55 -5.47
CA ALA A 125 -19.64 24.11 -6.46
C ALA A 125 -19.01 23.54 -7.74
N GLU A 126 -17.80 23.98 -8.10
CA GLU A 126 -17.09 23.49 -9.29
C GLU A 126 -16.65 22.02 -9.16
N TYR A 127 -16.44 21.51 -7.93
CA TYR A 127 -15.96 20.13 -7.70
C TYR A 127 -16.90 19.03 -8.22
N ALA A 128 -18.19 19.34 -8.42
CA ALA A 128 -19.13 18.40 -9.04
C ALA A 128 -18.70 17.99 -10.47
N ASN A 129 -17.97 18.87 -11.15
CA ASN A 129 -17.47 18.66 -12.51
C ASN A 129 -16.09 17.99 -12.53
N GLU A 130 -15.33 18.09 -11.45
CA GLU A 130 -13.96 17.55 -11.36
C GLU A 130 -13.94 16.09 -10.92
N PHE A 131 -14.73 15.74 -9.91
CA PHE A 131 -14.67 14.41 -9.32
C PHE A 131 -15.66 13.41 -9.91
N SER A 132 -15.26 12.14 -9.91
CA SER A 132 -16.05 10.98 -10.33
C SER A 132 -15.95 9.87 -9.29
N THR A 133 -16.85 8.89 -9.39
CA THR A 133 -16.94 7.74 -8.49
C THR A 133 -16.63 6.46 -9.26
N PHE A 134 -15.88 5.55 -8.66
CA PHE A 134 -15.74 4.18 -9.14
C PHE A 134 -16.83 3.28 -8.56
N SER A 135 -17.05 3.30 -7.24
CA SER A 135 -18.27 2.77 -6.64
C SER A 135 -19.21 3.92 -6.31
N PRO A 136 -20.42 3.95 -6.90
CA PRO A 136 -21.40 4.95 -6.53
C PRO A 136 -21.90 4.65 -5.11
N THR A 137 -22.03 5.65 -4.25
CA THR A 137 -22.14 7.09 -4.50
C THR A 137 -21.03 7.96 -3.88
N LYS A 138 -20.16 7.41 -3.03
CA LYS A 138 -19.34 8.24 -2.14
C LYS A 138 -17.85 8.19 -2.42
N ILE A 139 -17.22 9.34 -2.23
CA ILE A 139 -15.77 9.54 -2.31
C ILE A 139 -15.26 10.17 -1.02
N PHE A 140 -13.96 10.03 -0.78
CA PHE A 140 -13.33 10.32 0.50
C PHE A 140 -12.11 11.22 0.35
N SER A 141 -11.96 12.15 1.30
CA SER A 141 -10.78 13.00 1.40
C SER A 141 -10.43 13.34 2.86
N PRO A 142 -9.14 13.46 3.21
CA PRO A 142 -8.73 14.23 4.38
C PRO A 142 -9.18 15.69 4.26
N VAL A 143 -9.43 16.33 5.40
CA VAL A 143 -9.84 17.73 5.52
C VAL A 143 -8.66 18.56 5.99
N GLY A 144 -8.37 19.67 5.31
CA GLY A 144 -7.26 20.57 5.68
C GLY A 144 -5.86 19.98 5.40
N SER A 145 -5.79 18.90 4.61
CA SER A 145 -4.56 18.32 4.10
C SER A 145 -4.87 17.53 2.84
N ASN A 146 -3.85 17.24 2.03
CA ASN A 146 -3.91 16.29 0.93
C ASN A 146 -3.16 14.98 1.25
N VAL A 147 -2.77 14.80 2.51
CA VAL A 147 -2.06 13.61 3.00
C VAL A 147 -2.92 12.90 4.03
N MET A 148 -2.95 11.57 3.96
CA MET A 148 -3.49 10.72 5.01
C MET A 148 -2.64 9.47 5.17
N ASP A 149 -2.67 8.89 6.36
CA ASP A 149 -2.12 7.57 6.64
C ASP A 149 -3.25 6.58 6.94
N VAL A 150 -3.06 5.34 6.52
CA VAL A 150 -3.86 4.18 6.89
C VAL A 150 -3.00 3.27 7.76
N LEU A 151 -3.44 3.04 8.99
CA LEU A 151 -2.86 2.08 9.92
C LEU A 151 -3.73 0.82 9.93
N PHE A 152 -3.07 -0.34 9.94
CA PHE A 152 -3.77 -1.62 9.96
C PHE A 152 -3.87 -2.18 11.38
N GLN A 153 -5.04 -2.72 11.69
CA GLN A 153 -5.34 -3.43 12.92
C GLN A 153 -6.09 -4.71 12.59
N VAL A 154 -6.07 -5.69 13.51
CA VAL A 154 -6.96 -6.85 13.41
C VAL A 154 -8.39 -6.35 13.33
N ALA A 155 -9.13 -6.80 12.32
CA ALA A 155 -10.50 -6.38 12.05
C ALA A 155 -11.37 -6.35 13.32
N GLY A 156 -11.82 -5.17 13.73
CA GLY A 156 -12.68 -5.01 14.91
C GLY A 156 -11.97 -4.88 16.24
N GLN A 157 -10.64 -4.90 16.28
CA GLN A 157 -9.82 -4.88 17.49
C GLN A 157 -8.71 -3.83 17.38
N PRO A 158 -8.27 -3.22 18.48
CA PRO A 158 -7.19 -2.23 18.46
C PRO A 158 -5.78 -2.85 18.35
N THR A 159 -5.68 -4.14 18.01
CA THR A 159 -4.41 -4.86 17.89
C THR A 159 -3.71 -4.49 16.57
N PRO A 160 -2.50 -3.91 16.60
CA PRO A 160 -1.74 -3.57 15.38
C PRO A 160 -1.53 -4.77 14.46
N ALA A 161 -1.62 -4.53 13.15
CA ALA A 161 -1.51 -5.54 12.12
C ALA A 161 -0.63 -5.10 10.94
N ARG A 162 -0.26 -6.07 10.10
CA ARG A 162 0.40 -5.91 8.81
C ARG A 162 -0.48 -6.47 7.71
N VAL A 163 -0.35 -5.93 6.50
CA VAL A 163 -0.99 -6.42 5.28
C VAL A 163 0.05 -6.76 4.23
N THR A 164 -0.32 -7.60 3.26
CA THR A 164 0.54 -7.97 2.12
C THR A 164 0.59 -6.88 1.05
N GLY A 165 -0.40 -6.00 1.00
CA GLY A 165 -0.50 -4.98 -0.04
C GLY A 165 -1.68 -4.06 0.18
N PHE A 166 -1.68 -2.95 -0.55
CA PHE A 166 -2.72 -1.94 -0.54
C PHE A 166 -2.82 -1.31 -1.93
N GLY A 167 -4.04 -1.02 -2.36
CA GLY A 167 -4.36 -0.27 -3.56
C GLY A 167 -5.54 0.64 -3.33
N ALA A 168 -5.58 1.72 -4.10
CA ALA A 168 -6.63 2.71 -4.02
C ALA A 168 -7.05 3.18 -5.40
N VAL A 169 -8.34 3.50 -5.50
CA VAL A 169 -8.91 4.26 -6.60
C VAL A 169 -8.83 5.75 -6.27
N PHE A 170 -8.45 6.53 -7.26
CA PHE A 170 -8.36 7.98 -7.21
C PHE A 170 -9.22 8.59 -8.31
N SER A 171 -9.80 9.75 -8.01
CA SER A 171 -10.43 10.62 -9.01
C SER A 171 -9.60 11.88 -9.15
N ASP A 172 -9.48 12.34 -10.39
CA ASP A 172 -8.91 13.64 -10.77
C ASP A 172 -7.38 13.74 -10.68
N ALA A 173 -6.65 12.62 -10.81
CA ALA A 173 -5.18 12.66 -10.76
C ALA A 173 -4.57 13.29 -12.04
N ASP A 174 -4.15 14.55 -11.99
CA ASP A 174 -3.63 15.28 -13.15
C ASP A 174 -2.11 15.35 -13.27
N ILE A 175 -1.38 15.31 -12.16
CA ILE A 175 0.07 15.45 -12.16
C ILE A 175 0.75 14.10 -11.96
N ALA A 176 1.62 13.76 -12.92
CA ALA A 176 2.43 12.55 -12.86
C ALA A 176 3.30 12.55 -11.59
N GLY A 177 3.13 11.52 -10.76
CA GLY A 177 3.92 11.35 -9.54
C GLY A 177 3.44 12.16 -8.33
N ALA A 178 2.36 12.95 -8.43
CA ALA A 178 1.81 13.70 -7.31
C ALA A 178 0.91 12.83 -6.42
N THR A 179 0.00 12.08 -7.04
CA THR A 179 -0.87 11.13 -6.33
C THR A 179 -0.15 9.81 -6.10
N THR A 180 0.06 9.44 -4.84
CA THR A 180 0.96 8.35 -4.48
C THR A 180 0.51 7.53 -3.28
N ILE A 181 0.98 6.28 -3.25
CA ILE A 181 0.87 5.34 -2.13
C ILE A 181 2.30 5.00 -1.70
N GLU A 182 2.65 5.28 -0.45
CA GLU A 182 3.92 4.90 0.15
C GLU A 182 3.69 3.88 1.26
N PHE A 183 4.44 2.79 1.24
CA PHE A 183 4.31 1.67 2.17
C PHE A 183 5.36 1.76 3.24
N PHE A 184 4.99 1.46 4.49
CA PHE A 184 5.91 1.49 5.62
C PHE A 184 5.82 0.22 6.44
N ASP A 185 6.98 -0.24 6.93
CA ASP A 185 7.06 -1.32 7.89
C ASP A 185 6.64 -0.87 9.31
N VAL A 186 6.72 -1.80 10.26
CA VAL A 186 6.36 -1.59 11.68
C VAL A 186 7.23 -0.53 12.36
N ASN A 187 8.46 -0.32 11.87
CA ASN A 187 9.39 0.67 12.41
C ASN A 187 9.24 2.05 11.73
N GLY A 188 8.33 2.18 10.78
CA GLY A 188 8.14 3.40 9.99
C GLY A 188 9.16 3.57 8.87
N THR A 189 9.90 2.52 8.50
CA THR A 189 10.82 2.54 7.36
C THR A 189 10.02 2.42 6.07
N SER A 190 10.31 3.28 5.08
CA SER A 190 9.68 3.19 3.76
C SER A 190 10.11 1.90 3.05
N LEU A 191 9.12 1.13 2.60
CA LEU A 191 9.28 -0.08 1.80
C LEU A 191 9.18 0.20 0.29
N GLY A 192 8.88 1.45 -0.07
CA GLY A 192 8.71 1.88 -1.44
C GLY A 192 7.48 2.77 -1.63
N LYS A 193 7.48 3.47 -2.76
CA LYS A 193 6.45 4.43 -3.15
C LYS A 193 6.03 4.15 -4.59
N ILE A 194 4.73 4.09 -4.82
CA ILE A 194 4.13 3.94 -6.15
C ILE A 194 3.23 5.14 -6.44
N ALA A 195 3.16 5.52 -7.71
CA ALA A 195 2.35 6.66 -8.17
C ALA A 195 1.15 6.18 -8.97
N ALA A 196 0.02 6.84 -8.78
CA ALA A 196 -1.11 6.68 -9.67
C ALA A 196 -0.75 7.25 -11.06
N PRO A 197 -1.16 6.61 -12.15
CA PRO A 197 -1.04 7.22 -13.47
C PRO A 197 -1.91 8.47 -13.54
N VAL A 198 -1.50 9.42 -14.39
CA VAL A 198 -2.34 10.57 -14.74
C VAL A 198 -3.61 10.07 -15.42
N ARG A 199 -4.74 10.71 -15.14
CA ARG A 199 -6.01 10.36 -15.78
C ARG A 199 -5.90 10.42 -17.30
N SER A 200 -6.51 9.47 -18.00
CA SER A 200 -6.46 9.34 -19.46
C SER A 200 -7.75 9.72 -20.17
N ASP A 201 -8.82 9.96 -19.42
CA ASP A 201 -10.13 10.35 -19.95
C ASP A 201 -10.85 11.35 -19.03
N ALA A 202 -11.98 11.85 -19.52
CA ALA A 202 -12.82 12.82 -18.81
C ALA A 202 -13.53 12.23 -17.57
N ALA A 203 -13.65 10.90 -17.45
CA ALA A 203 -14.18 10.27 -16.24
C ALA A 203 -13.17 10.38 -15.09
N GLY A 204 -11.88 10.54 -15.40
CA GLY A 204 -10.88 11.04 -14.47
C GLY A 204 -10.37 10.04 -13.44
N LEU A 205 -10.68 8.75 -13.59
CA LEU A 205 -10.28 7.73 -12.63
C LEU A 205 -8.87 7.19 -12.89
N SER A 206 -8.16 6.94 -11.79
CA SER A 206 -6.87 6.26 -11.77
C SER A 206 -6.84 5.22 -10.65
N PHE A 207 -6.14 4.12 -10.89
CA PHE A 207 -5.92 3.07 -9.92
C PHE A 207 -4.43 2.77 -9.83
N VAL A 208 -3.96 2.55 -8.60
CA VAL A 208 -2.67 1.93 -8.37
C VAL A 208 -2.71 1.10 -7.08
N GLY A 209 -2.07 -0.07 -7.11
CA GLY A 209 -1.92 -0.94 -5.96
C GLY A 209 -0.62 -1.73 -6.00
N GLY A 210 -0.05 -1.97 -4.83
CA GLY A 210 1.18 -2.75 -4.66
C GLY A 210 0.94 -3.93 -3.72
N LYS A 211 1.47 -5.11 -4.08
CA LYS A 211 1.48 -6.30 -3.24
C LYS A 211 2.89 -6.86 -3.06
N PHE A 212 3.31 -7.02 -1.83
CA PHE A 212 4.52 -7.73 -1.43
C PHE A 212 4.27 -9.24 -1.28
N ALA A 213 5.35 -10.02 -1.25
CA ALA A 213 5.27 -11.46 -1.01
C ALA A 213 4.69 -11.76 0.39
N ASP A 214 5.19 -11.03 1.39
CA ASP A 214 4.85 -11.20 2.81
C ASP A 214 4.02 -10.03 3.36
N ALA A 215 3.34 -10.26 4.48
CA ALA A 215 2.62 -9.21 5.20
C ALA A 215 3.61 -8.34 6.00
N ILE A 216 4.19 -7.34 5.32
CA ILE A 216 5.21 -6.45 5.90
C ILE A 216 4.76 -4.99 6.03
N VAL A 217 3.63 -4.62 5.43
CA VAL A 217 3.13 -3.24 5.44
C VAL A 217 2.29 -3.01 6.70
N ALA A 218 2.77 -2.17 7.62
CA ALA A 218 2.05 -1.79 8.84
C ALA A 218 1.29 -0.45 8.69
N ARG A 219 1.78 0.42 7.79
CA ARG A 219 1.19 1.71 7.49
C ARG A 219 1.31 2.02 6.00
N VAL A 220 0.30 2.67 5.46
CA VAL A 220 0.34 3.30 4.14
C VAL A 220 0.18 4.80 4.30
N ARG A 221 0.96 5.60 3.56
CA ARG A 221 0.70 7.03 3.36
C ARG A 221 0.16 7.24 1.96
N ILE A 222 -0.91 8.01 1.87
CA ILE A 222 -1.51 8.44 0.61
C ILE A 222 -1.31 9.94 0.51
N THR A 223 -0.75 10.38 -0.62
CA THR A 223 -0.74 11.79 -1.03
C THR A 223 -1.69 11.94 -2.21
N LEU A 224 -2.62 12.89 -2.12
CA LEU A 224 -3.65 13.17 -3.11
C LEU A 224 -3.25 14.45 -3.84
N GLY A 225 -2.79 14.35 -5.08
CA GLY A 225 -2.39 15.50 -5.89
C GLY A 225 -1.35 16.40 -5.19
N THR A 226 -1.46 17.71 -5.42
CA THR A 226 -0.55 18.73 -4.87
C THR A 226 -1.23 19.74 -3.95
N GLY A 227 -2.56 19.68 -3.80
CA GLY A 227 -3.34 20.58 -2.97
C GLY A 227 -4.43 19.89 -2.17
N SER A 228 -4.86 20.54 -1.09
CA SER A 228 -6.03 20.12 -0.30
C SER A 228 -7.30 20.81 -0.81
N LEU A 229 -8.44 20.12 -0.70
CA LEU A 229 -9.74 20.72 -0.99
C LEU A 229 -10.03 21.95 -0.09
N GLY A 230 -10.82 22.89 -0.62
CA GLY A 230 -11.28 24.06 0.13
C GLY A 230 -12.14 25.01 -0.71
N ALA A 231 -12.88 25.90 -0.04
CA ALA A 231 -13.88 26.74 -0.70
C ALA A 231 -13.34 27.65 -1.83
N ASN A 232 -12.05 27.99 -1.78
CA ASN A 232 -11.38 28.81 -2.80
C ASN A 232 -10.33 28.02 -3.60
N ALA A 233 -10.20 26.71 -3.35
CA ALA A 233 -9.26 25.88 -4.07
C ALA A 233 -9.90 25.46 -5.40
N VAL A 234 -9.27 25.88 -6.49
CA VAL A 234 -9.64 25.54 -7.86
C VAL A 234 -8.67 24.45 -8.32
N ASP A 235 -9.21 23.40 -8.94
CA ASP A 235 -8.39 22.32 -9.48
C ASP A 235 -7.56 22.79 -10.69
N LEU A 236 -6.42 22.14 -10.93
CA LEU A 236 -5.51 22.43 -12.02
C LEU A 236 -6.21 22.38 -13.38
N SER A 237 -7.08 21.40 -13.62
CA SER A 237 -7.82 21.24 -14.86
C SER A 237 -8.88 22.33 -15.09
N ALA A 238 -9.35 22.95 -14.00
CA ALA A 238 -10.19 24.15 -14.01
C ALA A 238 -9.40 25.48 -14.03
N GLY A 239 -8.08 25.44 -14.23
CA GLY A 239 -7.21 26.61 -14.30
C GLY A 239 -6.66 27.09 -12.95
N GLY A 240 -6.78 26.28 -11.90
CA GLY A 240 -6.16 26.49 -10.61
C GLY A 240 -4.65 26.21 -10.57
N ALA A 241 -4.06 26.31 -9.38
CA ALA A 241 -2.62 26.15 -9.18
C ALA A 241 -2.22 24.79 -8.58
N ALA A 242 -3.18 23.97 -8.15
CA ALA A 242 -2.95 22.71 -7.47
C ALA A 242 -3.84 21.61 -8.07
N ASP A 243 -3.29 20.40 -8.13
CA ASP A 243 -3.97 19.16 -8.51
C ASP A 243 -4.73 18.66 -7.28
N LEU A 244 -6.05 18.65 -7.35
CA LEU A 244 -6.95 18.27 -6.27
C LEU A 244 -7.44 16.85 -6.54
N VAL A 245 -7.16 15.93 -5.62
CA VAL A 245 -7.46 14.51 -5.84
C VAL A 245 -8.25 13.98 -4.67
N VAL A 246 -9.21 13.12 -4.95
CA VAL A 246 -10.02 12.43 -3.93
C VAL A 246 -9.91 10.93 -4.13
N ALA A 247 -10.19 10.19 -3.07
CA ALA A 247 -10.06 8.75 -3.06
C ALA A 247 -11.44 8.07 -3.11
N ASP A 248 -11.49 6.88 -3.69
CA ASP A 248 -12.63 5.98 -3.62
C ASP A 248 -12.13 4.64 -3.04
N ASN A 249 -12.51 3.48 -3.60
CA ASN A 249 -12.26 2.19 -3.00
C ASN A 249 -10.82 1.98 -2.53
N PHE A 250 -10.66 1.49 -1.30
CA PHE A 250 -9.41 0.94 -0.78
C PHE A 250 -9.49 -0.57 -0.71
N ILE A 251 -8.45 -1.24 -1.20
CA ILE A 251 -8.37 -2.70 -1.27
C ILE A 251 -7.03 -3.13 -0.70
N TYR A 252 -7.03 -4.03 0.28
CA TYR A 252 -5.81 -4.44 0.95
C TYR A 252 -5.87 -5.89 1.43
N GLY A 253 -4.70 -6.50 1.59
CA GLY A 253 -4.61 -7.88 2.09
C GLY A 253 -5.22 -7.99 3.49
N GLU A 254 -5.63 -9.20 3.87
CA GLU A 254 -6.16 -9.45 5.23
C GLU A 254 -5.18 -8.95 6.31
N PRO A 255 -5.62 -8.07 7.25
CA PRO A 255 -4.79 -7.64 8.36
C PRO A 255 -4.40 -8.81 9.28
N LYS A 256 -3.10 -9.05 9.38
CA LYS A 256 -2.48 -10.06 10.25
C LYS A 256 -1.81 -9.40 11.43
N HIS A 257 -2.10 -9.83 12.66
CA HIS A 257 -1.50 -9.21 13.84
C HIS A 257 0.04 -9.21 13.75
N ILE A 258 0.65 -8.17 14.31
CA ILE A 258 2.10 -8.11 14.43
C ILE A 258 2.53 -9.17 15.44
N GLN A 259 3.23 -10.20 14.98
CA GLN A 259 4.05 -11.09 15.80
C GLN A 259 5.33 -10.40 16.25
#